data_AF-A0A845DTB6-F1
#
_entry.id   AF-A0A845DTB6-F1
#
_cell.length_a   1.000
_cell.length_b   1.000
_cell.length_c   1.000
_cell.angle_alpha   90.00
_cell.angle_beta   90.00
_cell.angle_gamma   90.00
#
_symmetry.space_group_name_H-M   'P 1'
#
loop_
_entity.id
_entity.type
_entity.pdbx_description
1 polymer ?
#
loop_
_entity_poly.entity_id
_entity_poly.type
_entity_poly.pdbx_seq_one_letter_code
_entity_poly.pdbx_strand_id
1 'polypeptide(L)'
;MDGTLIKELQIYKKWCKKTKLSFGLRFKKEDHIFISYQTGKPITDALRRVTDTTGIKPITPHGLRHTHTTLLISKGGSVKVIAERLGNTPQMILDI
;
A
#
# COMPACT_ATOMS: atom_id res chain seq x y z
N MET A 1 4.43 3.68 14.03
CA MET A 1 4.55 2.91 12.78
C MET A 1 5.60 1.83 12.98
N ASP A 2 5.38 0.63 12.43
CA ASP A 2 6.34 -0.48 12.52
C ASP A 2 7.68 -0.08 11.87
N GLY A 3 8.79 -0.24 12.62
CA GLY A 3 10.13 0.08 12.14
C GLY A 3 10.53 -0.74 10.91
N THR A 4 9.98 -1.95 10.77
CA THR A 4 10.18 -2.82 9.61
C THR A 4 9.63 -2.17 8.34
N LEU A 5 8.38 -1.72 8.37
CA LEU A 5 7.74 -1.06 7.23
C LEU A 5 8.47 0.22 6.82
N ILE A 6 8.93 1.02 7.78
CA ILE A 6 9.72 2.23 7.50
C ILE A 6 11.00 1.87 6.73
N LYS A 7 11.71 0.83 7.17
CA LYS A 7 12.93 0.35 6.51
C LYS A 7 12.63 -0.15 5.10
N GLU A 8 11.57 -0.91 4.91
CA GLU A 8 11.15 -1.39 3.58
C GLU A 8 10.83 -0.23 2.62
N LEU A 9 10.07 0.78 3.08
CA LEU A 9 9.75 1.96 2.28
C LEU A 9 11.00 2.79 1.94
N GLN A 10 11.98 2.86 2.83
CA GLN A 10 13.26 3.52 2.55
C GLN A 10 14.06 2.78 1.47
N ILE A 11 14.11 1.44 1.54
CA ILE A 11 14.74 0.59 0.52
C ILE A 11 14.01 0.78 -0.81
N TYR A 12 12.69 0.72 -0.81
CA TYR A 12 11.87 0.91 -1.99
C TYR A 12 12.06 2.31 -2.62
N LYS A 13 12.17 3.36 -1.80
CA LYS A 13 12.48 4.71 -2.28
C LYS A 13 13.85 4.80 -2.96
N LYS A 14 14.87 4.06 -2.47
CA LYS A 14 16.17 3.96 -3.15
C LYS A 14 16.04 3.28 -4.52
N TRP A 15 15.25 2.21 -4.60
CA TRP A 15 14.92 1.56 -5.87
C TRP A 15 14.23 2.54 -6.83
N CYS A 16 13.24 3.32 -6.37
CA CYS A 16 12.55 4.31 -7.20
C CYS A 16 13.49 5.34 -7.83
N LYS A 17 14.46 5.83 -7.05
CA LYS A 17 15.49 6.76 -7.54
C LYS A 17 16.34 6.14 -8.65
N LYS A 18 16.77 4.89 -8.46
CA LYS A 18 17.55 4.14 -9.47
C LYS A 18 16.75 3.93 -10.75
N THR A 19 15.49 3.49 -10.63
CA THR A 19 14.59 3.27 -11.77
C THR A 19 14.34 4.56 -12.54
N LYS A 20 14.03 5.68 -11.87
CA LYS A 20 13.86 6.95 -12.58
C LYS A 20 15.15 7.40 -13.29
N LEU A 21 16.28 7.25 -12.62
CA LEU A 21 17.58 7.61 -13.20
C LEU A 21 17.90 6.80 -14.46
N SER A 22 17.56 5.50 -14.51
CA SER A 22 17.76 4.69 -15.73
C SER A 22 16.90 5.14 -16.93
N PHE A 23 15.82 5.88 -16.69
CA PHE A 23 15.01 6.52 -17.73
C PHE A 23 15.42 7.98 -17.99
N GLY A 24 16.54 8.47 -17.43
CA GLY A 24 16.94 9.87 -17.54
C GLY A 24 16.07 10.85 -16.75
N LEU A 25 15.23 10.34 -15.84
CA LEU A 25 14.33 11.15 -15.02
C LEU A 25 14.95 11.46 -13.66
N ARG A 26 14.73 12.68 -13.17
CA ARG A 26 15.12 13.08 -11.80
C ARG A 26 14.01 12.75 -10.82
N PHE A 27 14.35 12.08 -9.71
CA PHE A 27 13.43 11.86 -8.60
C PHE A 27 13.28 13.13 -7.75
N LYS A 28 12.07 13.68 -7.67
CA LYS A 28 11.68 14.87 -6.90
C LYS A 28 11.01 14.47 -5.58
N LYS A 29 10.85 15.41 -4.65
CA LYS A 29 10.26 15.12 -3.33
C LYS A 29 8.76 14.85 -3.42
N GLU A 30 8.10 15.46 -4.40
CA GLU A 30 6.67 15.41 -4.69
C GLU A 30 6.29 14.18 -5.55
N ASP A 31 7.29 13.38 -5.93
CA ASP A 31 7.06 12.19 -6.74
C ASP A 31 6.36 11.09 -5.95
N HIS A 32 5.46 10.40 -6.64
CA HIS A 32 4.91 9.14 -6.17
C HIS A 32 6.03 8.10 -5.98
N ILE A 33 5.91 7.30 -4.93
CA ILE A 33 6.84 6.20 -4.65
C ILE A 33 6.41 4.90 -5.32
N PHE A 34 5.13 4.69 -5.60
CA PHE A 34 4.67 3.50 -6.33
C PHE A 34 4.79 3.72 -7.84
N ILE A 35 5.93 3.33 -8.43
CA ILE A 35 6.24 3.55 -9.84
C ILE A 35 6.48 2.25 -10.61
N SER A 36 6.21 2.27 -11.92
CA SER A 36 6.41 1.14 -12.81
C SER A 36 7.88 0.97 -13.14
N TYR A 37 8.38 -0.26 -13.03
CA TYR A 37 9.74 -0.60 -13.44
C TYR A 37 9.97 -0.41 -14.95
N GLN A 38 8.89 -0.41 -15.75
CA GLN A 38 8.96 -0.30 -17.21
C GLN A 38 9.00 1.15 -17.69
N THR A 39 8.52 2.11 -16.90
CA THR A 39 8.34 3.51 -17.36
C THR A 39 8.82 4.56 -16.37
N GLY A 40 9.08 4.20 -15.11
CA GLY A 40 9.38 5.15 -14.03
C GLY A 40 8.20 6.05 -13.62
N LYS A 41 7.00 5.83 -14.17
CA LYS A 41 5.76 6.59 -13.90
C LYS A 41 4.92 5.92 -12.81
N PRO A 42 4.01 6.65 -12.13
CA PRO A 42 3.14 6.08 -11.11
C PRO A 42 2.33 4.87 -11.62
N ILE A 43 2.16 3.84 -10.78
CA ILE A 43 1.29 2.69 -11.08
C ILE A 43 -0.09 2.93 -10.47
N THR A 44 -1.14 2.62 -11.22
CA THR A 44 -2.54 2.70 -10.75
C THR A 44 -3.22 1.34 -10.61
N ASP A 45 -2.64 0.27 -11.18
CA ASP A 45 -3.28 -1.05 -11.30
C ASP A 45 -2.42 -2.22 -10.79
N ALA A 46 -1.48 -1.94 -9.90
CA ALA A 46 -0.53 -2.92 -9.37
C ALA A 46 -1.22 -4.18 -8.83
N LEU A 47 -2.31 -4.02 -8.07
CA LEU A 47 -3.05 -5.15 -7.49
C LEU A 47 -3.69 -6.04 -8.56
N ARG A 48 -4.32 -5.43 -9.57
CA ARG A 48 -4.91 -6.18 -10.69
C ARG A 48 -3.84 -6.99 -11.42
N ARG A 49 -2.71 -6.36 -11.73
CA ARG A 49 -1.59 -7.05 -12.40
C ARG A 49 -1.09 -8.25 -11.59
N VAL A 50 -1.02 -8.13 -10.27
CA VAL A 50 -0.61 -9.23 -9.39
C VAL A 50 -1.66 -10.35 -9.36
N THR A 51 -2.95 -10.02 -9.30
CA THR A 51 -4.00 -11.04 -9.32
C THR A 51 -4.03 -11.78 -10.66
N ASP A 52 -3.84 -11.06 -11.77
CA ASP A 52 -3.83 -11.63 -13.12
C ASP A 52 -2.65 -12.60 -13.32
N THR A 53 -1.47 -12.28 -12.77
CA THR A 53 -0.28 -13.14 -12.90
C THR A 53 -0.25 -14.32 -11.94
N THR A 54 -0.97 -14.23 -10.81
CA THR A 54 -1.00 -15.29 -9.78
C THR A 54 -2.21 -16.21 -9.92
N GLY A 55 -3.21 -15.85 -10.72
CA GLY A 55 -4.47 -16.60 -10.85
C GLY A 55 -5.39 -16.48 -9.63
N ILE A 56 -5.09 -15.57 -8.70
CA ILE A 56 -5.92 -15.32 -7.53
C ILE A 56 -7.13 -14.47 -7.94
N LYS A 57 -8.27 -14.68 -7.27
CA LYS A 57 -9.47 -13.84 -7.48
C LYS A 57 -9.12 -12.35 -7.38
N PRO A 58 -9.69 -11.47 -8.22
CA PRO A 58 -9.43 -10.04 -8.17
C PRO A 58 -9.65 -9.46 -6.77
N ILE A 59 -8.68 -8.66 -6.29
CA ILE A 59 -8.72 -8.01 -4.98
C ILE A 59 -8.62 -6.50 -5.18
N THR A 60 -9.54 -5.76 -4.57
CA THR A 60 -9.53 -4.30 -4.59
C THR A 60 -8.75 -3.74 -3.39
N PRO A 61 -8.22 -2.50 -3.46
CA PRO A 61 -7.66 -1.83 -2.29
C PRO A 61 -8.64 -1.77 -1.10
N HIS A 62 -9.93 -1.63 -1.38
CA HIS A 62 -10.98 -1.64 -0.36
C HIS A 62 -11.11 -3.01 0.30
N GLY A 63 -11.07 -4.10 -0.48
CA GLY A 63 -11.05 -5.47 0.05
C GLY A 63 -9.84 -5.72 0.95
N LEU A 64 -8.64 -5.27 0.54
CA LEU A 64 -7.44 -5.35 1.38
C LEU A 64 -7.58 -4.55 2.68
N ARG A 65 -8.23 -3.37 2.62
CA ARG A 65 -8.50 -2.56 3.81
C ARG A 65 -9.39 -3.32 4.79
N HIS A 66 -10.45 -3.96 4.31
CA HIS A 66 -11.32 -4.82 5.14
C HIS A 66 -10.55 -5.98 5.75
N THR A 67 -9.76 -6.70 4.96
CA THR A 67 -8.90 -7.78 5.49
C THR A 67 -7.95 -7.25 6.57
N HIS A 68 -7.34 -6.08 6.38
CA HIS A 68 -6.50 -5.45 7.39
C HIS A 68 -7.28 -5.15 8.69
N THR A 69 -8.50 -4.62 8.57
CA THR A 69 -9.39 -4.35 9.71
C THR A 69 -9.72 -5.63 10.48
N THR A 70 -10.21 -6.67 9.80
CA THR A 70 -10.57 -7.95 10.43
C THR A 70 -9.37 -8.60 11.13
N LEU A 71 -8.17 -8.52 10.54
CA LEU A 71 -6.93 -9.00 11.17
C LEU A 71 -6.58 -8.22 12.44
N LEU A 72 -6.80 -6.90 12.46
CA LEU A 72 -6.55 -6.09 13.66
C LEU A 72 -7.56 -6.39 14.78
N ILE A 73 -8.84 -6.59 14.43
CA ILE A 73 -9.89 -7.00 15.38
C ILE A 73 -9.56 -8.37 15.97
N SER A 74 -9.21 -9.34 15.11
CA SER A 74 -8.85 -10.70 15.52
C SER A 74 -7.66 -10.75 16.50
N LYS A 75 -6.73 -9.78 16.42
CA LYS A 75 -5.61 -9.62 17.35
C LYS A 75 -5.97 -8.90 18.66
N GLY A 76 -7.26 -8.65 18.92
CA GLY A 76 -7.74 -7.96 20.11
C GLY A 76 -7.53 -6.45 20.09
N GLY A 77 -7.35 -5.84 18.90
CA GLY A 77 -7.21 -4.39 18.76
C GLY A 77 -8.48 -3.66 19.17
N SER A 78 -8.35 -2.57 19.94
CA SER A 78 -9.48 -1.71 20.29
C SER A 78 -10.09 -1.07 19.03
N VAL A 79 -11.41 -1.18 18.87
CA VAL A 79 -12.17 -0.63 17.72
C VAL A 79 -11.86 0.85 17.49
N LYS A 80 -11.72 1.64 18.56
CA LYS A 80 -11.37 3.06 18.49
C LYS A 80 -10.00 3.29 17.83
N VAL A 81 -8.98 2.53 18.27
CA VAL A 81 -7.61 2.63 17.74
C VAL A 81 -7.54 2.17 16.28
N ILE A 82 -8.32 1.15 15.91
CA ILE A 82 -8.39 0.68 14.53
C ILE A 82 -9.06 1.75 13.65
N ALA A 83 -10.11 2.42 14.14
CA ALA A 83 -10.79 3.51 13.42
C ALA A 83 -9.84 4.67 13.14
N GLU A 84 -9.11 5.12 14.16
CA GLU A 84 -8.08 6.15 14.04
C GLU A 84 -6.99 5.74 13.03
N ARG A 85 -6.51 4.49 13.10
CA ARG A 85 -5.49 3.97 12.18
C ARG A 85 -5.95 3.91 10.72
N LEU A 86 -7.23 3.62 10.50
CA LEU A 86 -7.81 3.60 9.17
C LEU A 86 -8.19 5.01 8.69
N GLY A 87 -8.21 6.02 9.56
CA GLY A 87 -8.78 7.33 9.24
C GLY A 87 -10.30 7.27 9.01
N ASN A 88 -10.99 6.38 9.72
CA ASN A 88 -12.43 6.14 9.64
C ASN A 88 -13.10 6.38 11.01
N THR A 89 -14.43 6.28 11.05
CA THR A 89 -15.20 6.26 12.30
C THR A 89 -15.30 4.83 12.86
N PRO A 90 -15.46 4.65 14.20
CA PRO A 90 -15.70 3.35 14.82
C PRO A 90 -16.94 2.63 14.29
N GLN A 91 -17.98 3.39 13.92
CA GLN A 91 -19.24 2.86 13.36
C GLN A 91 -18.96 2.01 12.11
N MET A 92 -18.17 2.53 11.17
CA MET A 92 -17.78 1.81 9.96
C MET A 92 -16.88 0.59 10.18
N ILE A 93 -16.39 0.34 11.40
CA ILE A 93 -15.66 -0.88 11.74
C ILE A 93 -16.61 -1.94 12.31
N LEU A 94 -17.62 -1.51 13.06
CA LEU A 94 -18.65 -2.38 13.64
C LEU A 94 -19.64 -2.86 12.57
N ASP A 95 -19.78 -2.11 11.47
CA ASP A 95 -20.65 -2.44 10.34
C ASP A 95 -19.96 -3.31 9.26
N ILE A 96 -18.72 -3.81 9.51
CA ILE A 96 -17.97 -4.75 8.64
C ILE A 96 -18.32 -6.18 9.02
#